data_AF-A0ABD0L1Y0-F1
#
_entry.id   AF-A0ABD0L1Y0-F1
#
_cell.length_a   1.000
_cell.length_b   1.000
_cell.length_c   1.000
_cell.angle_alpha   90.00
_cell.angle_beta   90.00
_cell.angle_gamma   90.00
#
_symmetry.space_group_name_H-M   'P 1'
#
loop_
_entity.id
_entity.type
_entity.pdbx_description
1 polymer ?
#
loop_
_entity_poly.entity_id
_entity_poly.type
_entity_poly.pdbx_seq_one_letter_code
_entity_poly.pdbx_strand_id
1 'polypeptide(L)' 'MSGQCYGCGAEFSFFKKEHGCKNCGFAFCSNCLPQKAAVPKLDNTKHHVCNRCFDILTGKAQPQDTGRRSPPAAYLK' A
#
# COMPACT_ATOMS: atom_id res chain seq x y z
N MET A 1 -15.03 -12.62 2.38
CA MET A 1 -15.41 -11.91 1.15
C MET A 1 -14.68 -10.57 1.12
N SER A 2 -13.68 -10.43 0.27
CA SER A 2 -13.00 -9.16 0.03
C SER A 2 -12.85 -8.98 -1.48
N GLY A 3 -13.99 -8.97 -2.18
CA GLY A 3 -14.07 -8.75 -3.62
C GLY A 3 -14.26 -7.28 -3.95
N GLN A 4 -13.64 -6.37 -3.20
CA GLN A 4 -13.84 -4.92 -3.32
C GLN A 4 -12.50 -4.18 -3.29
N CYS A 5 -12.42 -3.11 -4.06
CA CYS A 5 -11.27 -2.22 -4.09
C CYS A 5 -11.10 -1.53 -2.73
N TYR A 6 -9.93 -1.70 -2.13
CA TYR A 6 -9.61 -1.07 -0.85
C TYR A 6 -9.57 0.47 -0.93
N GLY A 7 -9.32 1.02 -2.12
CA GLY A 7 -9.23 2.47 -2.33
C GLY A 7 -10.57 3.17 -2.53
N CYS A 8 -11.53 2.52 -3.20
CA CYS A 8 -12.81 3.16 -3.58
C CYS A 8 -14.05 2.34 -3.25
N GLY A 9 -13.91 1.16 -2.63
CA GLY A 9 -15.01 0.26 -2.30
C GLY A 9 -15.66 -0.45 -3.49
N ALA A 10 -15.20 -0.19 -4.72
CA ALA A 10 -15.80 -0.78 -5.91
C ALA A 10 -15.68 -2.31 -5.92
N GLU A 11 -16.79 -3.01 -6.14
CA GLU A 11 -16.79 -4.46 -6.30
C GLU A 11 -16.03 -4.89 -7.56
N PHE A 12 -15.21 -5.92 -7.40
CA PHE A 12 -14.56 -6.63 -8.49
C PHE A 12 -15.60 -7.53 -9.16
N SER A 13 -15.53 -7.56 -10.48
CA SER A 13 -16.42 -8.34 -11.32
C SER A 13 -15.66 -8.73 -12.59
N PHE A 14 -16.27 -9.50 -13.48
CA PHE A 14 -15.64 -9.89 -14.74
C PHE A 14 -15.17 -8.67 -15.57
N PHE A 15 -15.85 -7.54 -15.45
CA PHE A 15 -15.47 -6.26 -16.10
C PHE A 15 -14.44 -5.44 -15.31
N LYS A 16 -14.34 -5.63 -13.98
CA LYS A 16 -13.39 -4.93 -13.11
C LYS A 16 -12.47 -5.94 -12.44
N LYS A 17 -11.32 -6.17 -13.09
CA LYS A 17 -10.29 -7.07 -12.56
C LYS A 17 -9.69 -6.52 -11.27
N GLU A 18 -9.41 -7.45 -10.37
CA GLU A 18 -8.66 -7.19 -9.14
C GLU A 18 -7.17 -7.04 -9.45
N HIS A 19 -6.55 -6.00 -8.90
CA HIS A 19 -5.12 -5.78 -8.95
C HIS A 19 -4.53 -5.62 -7.55
N GLY A 20 -3.50 -6.38 -7.21
CA GLY A 20 -2.83 -6.29 -5.91
C GLY A 20 -1.73 -5.24 -5.88
N CYS A 21 -1.70 -4.39 -4.86
CA CYS A 21 -0.58 -3.50 -4.60
C CYS A 21 0.60 -4.30 -4.02
N LYS A 22 1.78 -4.22 -4.66
CA LYS A 22 2.98 -4.97 -4.20
C LYS A 22 3.62 -4.43 -2.92
N ASN A 23 3.23 -3.22 -2.47
CA ASN A 23 3.76 -2.63 -1.24
C ASN A 23 2.91 -2.96 0.00
N CYS A 24 1.58 -2.84 -0.09
CA CYS A 24 0.66 -3.06 1.04
C CYS A 24 -0.12 -4.38 0.98
N GLY A 25 -0.15 -5.08 -0.16
CA GLY A 25 -0.83 -6.37 -0.32
C GLY A 25 -2.35 -6.31 -0.47
N PHE A 26 -2.96 -5.12 -0.42
CA PHE A 26 -4.41 -4.98 -0.63
C PHE A 26 -4.80 -5.02 -2.11
N ALA A 27 -6.06 -5.38 -2.35
CA ALA A 27 -6.71 -5.43 -3.65
C ALA A 27 -7.25 -4.04 -4.06
N PHE A 28 -6.99 -3.64 -5.29
CA PHE A 28 -7.40 -2.38 -5.89
C PHE A 28 -7.91 -2.58 -7.32
N CYS A 29 -8.74 -1.67 -7.81
CA CYS A 29 -9.11 -1.61 -9.21
C CYS A 29 -8.04 -0.88 -10.04
N SER A 30 -8.08 -1.01 -11.36
CA SER A 30 -7.12 -0.39 -12.28
C SER A 30 -7.06 1.14 -12.11
N ASN A 31 -8.18 1.78 -11.75
CA ASN A 31 -8.25 3.23 -11.50
C ASN A 31 -7.58 3.65 -10.19
N CYS A 32 -7.55 2.78 -9.17
CA CYS A 32 -6.89 3.06 -7.88
C CYS A 32 -5.43 2.60 -7.85
N LEU A 33 -4.98 1.88 -8.88
CA LEU A 33 -3.62 1.41 -9.08
C LEU A 33 -2.98 1.98 -10.39
N PRO A 34 -3.10 3.29 -10.70
CA PRO A 34 -2.71 3.84 -11.99
C PRO A 34 -1.19 3.94 -12.18
N GLN A 35 -0.43 4.03 -11.09
CA GLN A 35 1.01 4.34 -11.14
C GLN A 35 1.88 3.19 -10.67
N LYS A 36 3.12 3.19 -11.17
CA LYS A 36 4.17 2.25 -10.76
C LYS A 36 5.23 2.99 -9.95
N ALA A 37 5.57 2.48 -8.77
CA ALA A 37 6.66 2.99 -7.95
C ALA A 37 7.74 1.93 -7.77
N ALA A 38 8.98 2.39 -7.58
CA ALA A 38 10.06 1.54 -7.12
C ALA A 38 9.72 1.07 -5.70
N VAL A 39 9.65 -0.24 -5.49
CA VAL A 39 9.40 -0.82 -4.17
C VAL A 39 10.74 -1.29 -3.60
N PRO A 40 11.29 -0.64 -2.56
CA PRO A 40 12.57 -1.02 -1.96
C PRO A 40 12.61 -2.48 -1.47
N LYS A 41 11.43 -3.03 -1.12
CA LYS A 41 11.28 -4.43 -0.68
C LYS A 41 11.43 -5.46 -1.81
N LEU A 42 11.29 -5.05 -3.08
CA LEU A 42 11.43 -5.88 -4.27
C LEU A 42 12.55 -5.32 -5.16
N ASP A 43 13.76 -5.22 -4.62
CA ASP A 43 14.96 -4.81 -5.37
C ASP A 43 14.85 -3.44 -6.06
N ASN A 44 14.08 -2.50 -5.50
CA ASN A 44 13.79 -1.19 -6.11
C ASN A 44 13.16 -1.26 -7.52
N THR A 45 12.54 -2.39 -7.87
CA THR A 45 11.89 -2.54 -9.17
C THR A 45 10.52 -1.85 -9.17
N LYS A 46 10.13 -1.35 -10.36
CA LYS A 46 8.88 -0.59 -10.54
C LYS A 46 7.69 -1.54 -10.59
N HIS A 47 6.88 -1.51 -9.54
CA HIS A 47 5.65 -2.30 -9.46
C HIS A 47 4.41 -1.41 -9.36
N HIS A 48 3.27 -1.95 -9.78
CA HIS A 48 1.99 -1.30 -9.57
C HIS A 48 1.70 -1.19 -8.07
N VAL A 49 1.46 0.04 -7.65
CA VAL A 49 1.17 0.38 -6.25
C VAL A 49 -0.04 1.31 -6.19
N CYS A 50 -0.76 1.28 -5.08
CA CYS A 50 -1.89 2.18 -4.88
C CYS A 50 -1.38 3.61 -4.63
N ASN A 51 -2.22 4.61 -4.86
CA ASN A 51 -1.85 6.02 -4.71
C ASN A 51 -1.20 6.30 -3.33
N ARG A 52 -1.77 5.74 -2.25
CA ARG A 52 -1.20 5.88 -0.91
C ARG A 52 0.22 5.32 -0.80
N CYS A 53 0.46 4.14 -1.35
CA CYS A 53 1.80 3.55 -1.37
C CYS A 53 2.75 4.29 -2.31
N PHE A 54 2.25 4.81 -3.43
CA PHE A 54 3.01 5.64 -4.34
C PHE A 54 3.53 6.90 -3.64
N ASP A 55 2.67 7.61 -2.89
CA ASP A 55 3.07 8.80 -2.14
C ASP A 55 4.12 8.48 -1.06
N ILE A 56 3.98 7.33 -0.38
CA ILE A 56 4.96 6.88 0.61
C ILE A 56 6.32 6.58 -0.03
N LEU A 57 6.31 5.85 -1.17
CA LEU A 57 7.53 5.43 -1.86
C LEU A 57 8.22 6.58 -2.59
N THR A 58 7.46 7.58 -3.06
CA THR A 58 8.00 8.78 -3.70
C THR A 58 8.42 9.87 -2.70
N GLY A 59 8.27 9.62 -1.40
CA GLY A 59 8.66 10.56 -0.35
C GLY A 59 7.69 11.74 -0.17
N LYS A 60 6.51 11.71 -0.80
CA LYS A 60 5.43 12.69 -0.57
C LYS A 60 4.71 12.48 0.76
N ALA A 61 4.73 11.24 1.29
CA ALA A 61 4.20 10.90 2.60
C ALA A 61 5.25 10.13 3.40
N GLN A 62 5.53 10.54 4.64
CA GLN A 62 6.35 9.73 5.53
C GLN A 62 5.59 8.43 5.87
N PRO A 63 6.24 7.25 5.86
CA PRO A 63 5.63 6.05 6.44
C PRO A 63 5.31 6.38 7.89
N GLN A 64 4.02 6.45 8.24
CA GLN A 64 3.64 6.66 9.62
C GLN A 64 4.09 5.42 10.40
N ASP A 65 5.17 5.59 11.15
CA ASP A 65 5.64 4.69 12.19
C ASP A 65 4.52 4.59 13.23
N THR A 66 3.57 3.68 13.02
CA THR A 66 2.54 3.35 14.02
C THR A 66 2.94 2.13 14.84
N GLY A 67 4.22 1.77 14.87
CA GLY A 67 4.67 0.46 15.34
C GLY A 67 5.85 0.46 16.31
N ARG A 68 6.69 1.51 16.33
CA ARG A 68 7.75 1.65 17.33
C ARG A 68 7.40 2.80 18.27
N ARG A 69 6.35 2.60 19.07
CA ARG A 69 6.43 3.10 20.45
C ARG A 69 7.54 2.28 21.12
N SER A 70 8.76 2.82 21.10
CA SER A 70 9.79 2.38 22.04
C SER A 70 9.16 2.33 23.43
N PRO A 71 9.36 1.26 24.23
CA PRO A 71 8.86 1.22 25.59
C PRO A 71 9.30 2.50 26.32
N PRO A 72 8.42 3.16 27.10
CA PRO A 72 8.86 4.27 27.94
C PRO A 72 10.00 3.80 28.83
N ALA A 73 11.05 4.62 28.94
CA ALA A 73 12.30 4.31 29.65
C ALA A 73 12.12 3.90 31.12
N ALA A 74 10.91 4.04 31.68
CA ALA A 74 10.53 3.57 33.01
C ALA A 74 10.57 2.03 33.17
N TYR A 75 10.56 1.24 32.09
CA TYR A 75 10.52 -0.24 32.14
C TYR A 75 11.91 -0.92 32.03
N LEU A 76 13.00 -0.15 32.08
CA LEU A 76 14.40 -0.63 31.95
C LEU A 76 15.12 -0.73 33.30
N LYS A 77 14.38 -0.95 34.41
CA LYS A 77 14.94 -0.97 35.76
C LYS A 77 14.73 -2.32 36.45
#